data_AF-A0A024TKA3-F1
#
_entry.id   AF-A0A024TKA3-F1
#
_cell.length_a   1.000
_cell.length_b   1.000
_cell.length_c   1.000
_cell.angle_alpha   90.00
_cell.angle_beta   90.00
_cell.angle_gamma   90.00
#
_symmetry.space_group_name_H-M   'P 1'
#
loop_
_entity.id
_entity.type
_entity.pdbx_description
1 polymer ?
#
loop_
_entity_poly.entity_id
_entity_poly.type
_entity_poly.pdbx_seq_one_letter_code
_entity_poly.pdbx_strand_id
1 'polypeptide(L)'
;MNDKEKQSKAEAAQRARQVRIVDAHKAAKAKSGSSGGIIRFKTTFRNTIFDAMLRRGWKERYNSTWRLYRAMPTNRHWHDDSDTEWDFYWADREFIYDVLDSVHLDVTQKVNHFRNGRELCRKDLLIKNLKRARRAQKKNEEYPYDFFPITYILPGEYSMFVEEFKRNQGIWIMKPIGKAQGKGIFLFTKLSQISDWRTDYRYKPENQQVETYVVQKYISNPYLVGGKKFDLRLYALVPSFAPLEIYIYRSGFARFTNSRYSNNASDIENSFIHLTNVAIQKTSEHYDKKHGGKWDLKSLKLYMMSKHGCDRIDRLFYEIQMVIIRSLQRYERGSHAIPSNARRHEAWKRLSSATSIALNCTGTTS
;
A
#
# COMPACT_ATOMS: atom_id res chain seq x y z
N MET A 1 -8.43 23.90 41.56
CA MET A 1 -8.68 24.35 40.16
C MET A 1 -9.70 23.40 39.55
N ASN A 2 -10.90 23.92 39.25
CA ASN A 2 -12.08 23.11 38.93
C ASN A 2 -11.99 22.52 37.52
N ASP A 3 -12.55 21.33 37.27
CA ASP A 3 -12.38 20.62 35.99
C ASP A 3 -12.91 21.39 34.77
N LYS A 4 -13.96 22.23 34.96
CA LYS A 4 -14.46 23.16 33.94
C LYS A 4 -13.44 24.23 33.55
N GLU A 5 -12.59 24.64 34.48
CA GLU A 5 -11.55 25.65 34.29
C GLU A 5 -10.36 25.10 33.50
N LYS A 6 -10.01 23.82 33.74
CA LYS A 6 -9.02 23.09 32.95
C LYS A 6 -9.48 22.89 31.51
N GLN A 7 -10.76 22.56 31.32
CA GLN A 7 -11.33 22.35 29.99
C GLN A 7 -11.40 23.66 29.18
N SER A 8 -11.82 24.75 29.82
CA SER A 8 -11.81 26.09 29.20
C SER A 8 -10.40 26.57 28.82
N LYS A 9 -9.40 26.36 29.69
CA LYS A 9 -7.99 26.69 29.36
C LYS A 9 -7.44 25.82 28.23
N ALA A 10 -7.83 24.55 28.14
CA ALA A 10 -7.45 23.65 27.05
C ALA A 10 -8.07 24.10 25.71
N GLU A 11 -9.34 24.49 25.71
CA GLU A 11 -10.04 24.99 24.52
C GLU A 11 -9.49 26.35 24.06
N ALA A 12 -9.18 27.25 24.99
CA ALA A 12 -8.54 28.54 24.68
C ALA A 12 -7.13 28.35 24.09
N ALA A 13 -6.34 27.43 24.66
CA ALA A 13 -5.04 27.05 24.11
C ALA A 13 -5.16 26.42 22.71
N GLN A 14 -6.20 25.63 22.48
CA GLN A 14 -6.47 25.00 21.18
C GLN A 14 -6.88 26.05 20.13
N ARG A 15 -7.71 27.04 20.49
CA ARG A 15 -8.09 28.16 19.61
C ARG A 15 -6.91 29.07 19.29
N ALA A 16 -6.10 29.46 20.29
CA ALA A 16 -4.90 30.26 20.06
C ALA A 16 -3.88 29.54 19.17
N ARG A 17 -3.78 28.22 19.29
CA ARG A 17 -2.93 27.38 18.43
C ARG A 17 -3.48 27.25 17.01
N GLN A 18 -4.80 27.18 16.84
CA GLN A 18 -5.44 27.19 15.51
C GLN A 18 -5.20 28.51 14.77
N VAL A 19 -5.29 29.65 15.48
CA VAL A 19 -5.00 30.97 14.91
C VAL A 19 -3.53 31.05 14.46
N ARG A 20 -2.58 30.61 15.29
CA ARG A 20 -1.15 30.55 14.90
C ARG A 20 -0.89 29.63 13.71
N ILE A 21 -1.64 28.54 13.53
CA ILE A 21 -1.54 27.64 12.36
C ILE A 21 -2.07 28.31 11.09
N VAL A 22 -3.17 29.06 11.19
CA VAL A 22 -3.74 29.82 10.06
C VAL A 22 -2.79 30.95 9.65
N ASP A 23 -2.18 31.63 10.62
CA ASP A 23 -1.21 32.70 10.35
C ASP A 23 0.11 32.15 9.80
N ALA A 24 0.58 30.99 10.28
CA ALA A 24 1.73 30.30 9.71
C ALA A 24 1.45 29.79 8.29
N HIS A 25 0.24 29.32 7.99
CA HIS A 25 -0.18 28.98 6.62
C HIS A 25 -0.27 30.22 5.74
N LYS A 26 -0.79 31.35 6.23
CA LYS A 26 -0.79 32.62 5.50
C LYS A 26 0.63 33.11 5.25
N ALA A 27 1.54 32.99 6.21
CA ALA A 27 2.94 33.36 6.07
C ALA A 27 3.72 32.42 5.14
N ALA A 28 3.46 31.11 5.19
CA ALA A 28 4.03 30.14 4.24
C ALA A 28 3.45 30.33 2.83
N LYS A 29 2.17 30.67 2.71
CA LYS A 29 1.51 31.01 1.44
C LYS A 29 1.94 32.39 0.91
N ALA A 30 2.37 33.30 1.78
CA ALA A 30 2.99 34.57 1.41
C ALA A 30 4.46 34.38 0.98
N LYS A 31 5.22 33.47 1.63
CA LYS A 31 6.55 33.04 1.17
C LYS A 31 6.51 32.21 -0.12
N SER A 32 5.48 31.39 -0.31
CA SER A 32 5.19 30.72 -1.59
C SER A 32 4.42 31.61 -2.57
N GLY A 33 4.06 32.82 -2.14
CA GLY A 33 3.25 33.79 -2.88
C GLY A 33 4.06 34.65 -3.84
N SER A 34 5.36 34.37 -3.98
CA SER A 34 6.23 35.01 -4.96
C SER A 34 7.27 34.00 -5.47
N SER A 35 6.87 33.16 -6.44
CA SER A 35 7.64 32.93 -7.67
C SER A 35 7.02 31.80 -8.50
N GLY A 36 6.88 32.03 -9.79
CA GLY A 36 6.81 30.98 -10.81
C GLY A 36 8.16 30.25 -10.93
N GLY A 37 8.64 29.69 -9.80
CA GLY A 37 9.91 28.98 -9.69
C GLY A 37 9.77 27.54 -10.17
N ILE A 38 10.79 27.06 -10.89
CA ILE A 38 10.84 25.69 -11.40
C ILE A 38 11.04 24.71 -10.23
N ILE A 39 10.15 23.72 -10.09
CA ILE A 39 10.27 22.66 -9.08
C ILE A 39 11.55 21.85 -9.32
N ARG A 40 12.37 21.70 -8.28
CA ARG A 40 13.58 20.89 -8.29
C ARG A 40 13.29 19.53 -7.68
N PHE A 41 13.52 18.46 -8.44
CA PHE A 41 13.28 17.10 -7.97
C PHE A 41 14.57 16.29 -7.83
N LYS A 42 14.58 15.38 -6.85
CA LYS A 42 15.63 14.38 -6.64
C LYS A 42 15.04 13.00 -6.90
N THR A 43 15.77 12.11 -7.58
CA THR A 43 15.40 10.69 -7.70
C THR A 43 16.59 9.86 -8.18
N THR A 44 16.67 8.60 -7.74
CA THR A 44 17.64 7.62 -8.25
C THR A 44 17.11 6.85 -9.46
N PHE A 45 15.82 6.99 -9.79
CA PHE A 45 15.19 6.26 -10.87
C PHE A 45 15.42 6.92 -12.23
N ARG A 46 15.59 6.09 -13.26
CA ARG A 46 15.62 6.48 -14.67
C ARG A 46 14.53 5.71 -15.41
N ASN A 47 13.30 6.19 -15.27
CA ASN A 47 12.11 5.50 -15.76
C ASN A 47 11.00 6.50 -16.13
N THR A 48 9.81 6.01 -16.44
CA THR A 48 8.66 6.86 -16.84
C THR A 48 8.30 7.96 -15.83
N ILE A 49 8.61 7.78 -14.54
CA ILE A 49 8.35 8.80 -13.51
C ILE A 49 9.34 9.97 -13.68
N PHE A 50 10.61 9.65 -13.91
CA PHE A 50 11.65 10.63 -14.25
C PHE A 50 11.25 11.45 -15.48
N ASP A 51 10.86 10.76 -16.56
CA ASP A 51 10.42 11.41 -17.81
C ASP A 51 9.14 12.25 -17.60
N ALA A 52 8.25 11.83 -16.70
CA ALA A 52 7.04 12.57 -16.38
C ALA A 52 7.35 13.87 -15.61
N MET A 53 8.35 13.87 -14.73
CA MET A 53 8.80 15.07 -14.02
C MET A 53 9.45 16.06 -14.99
N LEU A 54 10.34 15.58 -15.87
CA LEU A 54 10.97 16.42 -16.88
C LEU A 54 9.96 17.05 -17.84
N ARG A 55 8.98 16.27 -18.32
CA ARG A 55 7.89 16.78 -19.19
C ARG A 55 7.00 17.82 -18.52
N ARG A 56 6.96 17.86 -17.19
CA ARG A 56 6.26 18.91 -16.42
C ARG A 56 7.11 20.18 -16.24
N GLY A 57 8.30 20.22 -16.84
CA GLY A 57 9.23 21.34 -16.69
C GLY A 57 9.98 21.34 -15.36
N TRP A 58 9.95 20.23 -14.59
CA TRP A 58 10.71 20.14 -13.34
C TRP A 58 12.19 19.91 -13.65
N LYS A 59 13.08 20.48 -12.83
CA LYS A 59 14.52 20.32 -12.99
C LYS A 59 15.05 19.23 -12.07
N GLU A 60 15.80 18.29 -12.63
CA GLU A 60 16.52 17.33 -11.80
C GLU A 60 17.64 18.04 -11.05
N ARG A 61 17.74 17.78 -9.75
CA ARG A 61 18.89 18.17 -8.94
C ARG A 61 19.94 17.06 -9.00
N TYR A 62 21.06 17.34 -9.65
CA TYR A 62 22.19 16.42 -9.69
C TYR A 62 22.87 16.35 -8.33
N ASN A 63 23.05 15.14 -7.80
CA ASN A 63 23.99 14.91 -6.71
C ASN A 63 25.41 15.06 -7.28
N SER A 64 26.15 16.05 -6.80
CA SER A 64 27.59 16.28 -7.06
C SER A 64 28.43 14.99 -6.85
N THR A 65 27.94 14.07 -6.02
CA THR A 65 28.56 12.75 -5.74
C THR A 65 28.65 11.84 -6.97
N TRP A 66 27.77 11.94 -7.97
CA TRP A 66 27.73 10.97 -9.08
C TRP A 66 28.88 11.14 -10.09
N ARG A 67 29.46 12.36 -10.22
CA ARG A 67 30.64 12.59 -11.09
C ARG A 67 31.94 12.08 -10.47
N LEU A 68 32.02 11.97 -9.14
CA LEU A 68 33.23 11.60 -8.41
C LEU A 68 33.45 10.08 -8.32
N TYR A 69 32.40 9.25 -8.34
CA TYR A 69 32.57 7.79 -8.31
C TYR A 69 33.19 7.18 -9.58
N ARG A 70 33.37 7.96 -10.66
CA ARG A 70 34.12 7.53 -11.85
C ARG A 70 35.55 8.08 -11.92
N ALA A 71 35.95 8.93 -10.97
CA ALA A 71 37.28 9.53 -10.94
C ALA A 71 37.76 9.68 -9.49
N MET A 72 38.65 8.75 -9.11
CA MET A 72 39.65 8.85 -8.04
C MET A 72 39.30 8.39 -6.60
N PRO A 73 40.33 7.94 -5.84
CA PRO A 73 40.17 7.06 -4.69
C PRO A 73 39.96 7.80 -3.36
N THR A 74 39.38 7.05 -2.44
CA THR A 74 39.29 7.14 -0.97
C THR A 74 39.82 8.38 -0.23
N ASN A 75 39.02 8.77 0.77
CA ASN A 75 39.28 9.66 1.91
C ASN A 75 39.11 11.17 1.67
N ARG A 76 37.86 11.63 1.77
CA ARG A 76 37.47 12.81 2.56
C ARG A 76 35.96 12.80 2.80
N HIS A 77 35.56 12.86 4.07
CA HIS A 77 34.19 13.15 4.48
C HIS A 77 33.88 14.61 4.10
N TRP A 78 33.17 14.81 3.00
CA TRP A 78 32.57 16.09 2.65
C TRP A 78 31.11 16.06 3.09
N HIS A 79 30.77 16.78 4.16
CA HIS A 79 29.38 17.18 4.41
C HIS A 79 29.06 18.32 3.44
N ASP A 80 28.46 17.98 2.31
CA ASP A 80 27.96 18.94 1.34
C ASP A 80 26.57 19.42 1.81
N ASP A 81 26.49 20.61 2.42
CA ASP A 81 25.22 21.27 2.77
C ASP A 81 24.32 21.45 1.53
N SER A 82 24.91 21.41 0.33
CA SER A 82 24.19 21.37 -0.93
C SER A 82 23.64 19.99 -1.28
N ASP A 83 23.45 19.01 -0.39
CA ASP A 83 22.58 17.82 -0.69
C ASP A 83 21.12 17.98 -0.20
N THR A 84 20.83 19.10 0.46
CA THR A 84 19.53 19.34 1.12
C THR A 84 18.57 20.24 0.32
N GLU A 85 19.00 20.86 -0.78
CA GLU A 85 18.22 21.90 -1.47
C GLU A 85 17.30 21.35 -2.60
N TRP A 86 16.39 20.44 -2.26
CA TRP A 86 15.40 19.89 -3.19
C TRP A 86 13.97 20.21 -2.72
N ASP A 87 13.02 20.32 -3.65
CA ASP A 87 11.61 20.58 -3.32
C ASP A 87 10.81 19.27 -3.25
N PHE A 88 11.12 18.32 -4.14
CA PHE A 88 10.45 17.02 -4.20
C PHE A 88 11.43 15.86 -4.38
N TYR A 89 11.40 14.86 -3.50
CA TYR A 89 12.19 13.64 -3.63
C TYR A 89 11.29 12.44 -3.94
N TRP A 90 11.42 11.90 -5.15
CA TRP A 90 10.93 10.57 -5.47
C TRP A 90 11.95 9.51 -5.04
N ALA A 91 11.80 9.05 -3.80
CA ALA A 91 12.68 8.07 -3.19
C ALA A 91 12.19 6.64 -3.42
N ASP A 92 13.12 5.69 -3.36
CA ASP A 92 12.78 4.29 -3.25
C ASP A 92 12.25 3.97 -1.84
N ARG A 93 11.64 2.79 -1.74
CA ARG A 93 10.96 2.36 -0.53
C ARG A 93 11.94 2.04 0.59
N GLU A 94 13.07 1.39 0.28
CA GLU A 94 14.06 0.99 1.28
C GLU A 94 14.65 2.24 1.95
N PHE A 95 15.11 3.20 1.14
CA PHE A 95 15.62 4.49 1.59
C PHE A 95 14.66 5.20 2.53
N ILE A 96 13.37 5.29 2.16
CA ILE A 96 12.39 5.97 3.02
C ILE A 96 12.32 5.33 4.40
N TYR A 97 12.38 4.01 4.47
CA TYR A 97 12.24 3.35 5.76
C TYR A 97 13.50 3.42 6.62
N ASP A 98 14.67 3.48 6.00
CA ASP A 98 15.94 3.51 6.74
C ASP A 98 16.32 4.94 7.13
N VAL A 99 15.89 5.94 6.34
CA VAL A 99 16.38 7.33 6.46
C VAL A 99 15.31 8.31 6.91
N LEU A 100 14.03 8.10 6.60
CA LEU A 100 13.00 9.12 6.93
C LEU A 100 12.74 9.22 8.44
N ASP A 101 13.09 8.22 9.23
CA ASP A 101 13.00 8.26 10.70
C ASP A 101 14.18 9.00 11.36
N SER A 102 15.35 9.04 10.69
CA SER A 102 16.54 9.73 11.18
C SER A 102 16.66 11.17 10.66
N VAL A 103 16.03 11.49 9.52
CA VAL A 103 16.12 12.80 8.87
C VAL A 103 14.86 13.65 9.11
N HIS A 104 15.07 14.94 9.39
CA HIS A 104 14.03 15.95 9.44
C HIS A 104 13.93 16.65 8.08
N LEU A 105 12.74 16.64 7.49
CA LEU A 105 12.47 17.36 6.24
C LEU A 105 12.12 18.82 6.54
N ASP A 106 12.54 19.72 5.64
CA ASP A 106 12.06 21.09 5.64
C ASP A 106 10.55 21.17 5.36
N VAL A 107 9.91 22.26 5.76
CA VAL A 107 8.45 22.47 5.56
C VAL A 107 8.08 22.49 4.08
N THR A 108 8.99 22.92 3.22
CA THR A 108 8.77 22.98 1.77
C THR A 108 9.04 21.66 1.06
N GLN A 109 9.77 20.74 1.71
CA GLN A 109 10.19 19.47 1.15
C GLN A 109 9.08 18.42 1.15
N LYS A 110 8.97 17.71 0.03
CA LYS A 110 7.99 16.63 -0.14
C LYS A 110 8.63 15.33 -0.59
N VAL A 111 8.17 14.22 -0.02
CA VAL A 111 8.53 12.86 -0.41
C VAL A 111 7.31 12.09 -0.89
N ASN A 112 7.54 11.05 -1.70
CA ASN A 112 6.49 10.21 -2.30
C ASN A 112 5.97 9.07 -1.40
N HIS A 113 6.37 9.02 -0.13
CA HIS A 113 6.00 7.96 0.81
C HIS A 113 5.73 8.51 2.22
N PHE A 114 4.78 7.88 2.92
CA PHE A 114 4.58 8.09 4.35
C PHE A 114 5.52 7.20 5.18
N ARG A 115 6.03 7.72 6.30
CA ARG A 115 6.93 7.02 7.24
C ARG A 115 6.42 5.61 7.58
N ASN A 116 5.14 5.50 7.97
CA ASN A 116 4.53 4.24 8.36
C ASN A 116 3.87 3.49 7.18
N GLY A 117 4.21 3.77 5.92
CA GLY A 117 3.55 3.17 4.75
C GLY A 117 3.55 1.63 4.71
N ARG A 118 4.43 0.97 5.48
CA ARG A 118 4.48 -0.49 5.67
C ARG A 118 3.16 -1.06 6.21
N GLU A 119 2.46 -0.31 7.06
CA GLU A 119 1.20 -0.74 7.71
C GLU A 119 0.06 -0.97 6.70
N LEU A 120 0.13 -0.32 5.54
CA LEU A 120 -0.83 -0.46 4.45
C LEU A 120 -0.36 -1.45 3.38
N CYS A 121 0.96 -1.53 3.14
CA CYS A 121 1.52 -2.27 2.02
C CYS A 121 1.97 -3.70 2.37
N ARG A 122 2.33 -3.97 3.63
CA ARG A 122 2.81 -5.30 4.07
C ARG A 122 1.61 -6.17 4.43
N LYS A 123 1.55 -7.40 3.90
CA LYS A 123 0.35 -8.25 3.96
C LYS A 123 -0.12 -8.57 5.39
N ASP A 124 0.81 -8.84 6.29
CA ASP A 124 0.57 -9.14 7.70
C ASP A 124 0.10 -7.90 8.49
N LEU A 125 0.68 -6.72 8.21
CA LEU A 125 0.28 -5.48 8.87
C LEU A 125 -1.09 -5.01 8.38
N LEU A 126 -1.33 -5.09 7.07
CA LEU A 126 -2.63 -4.78 6.48
C LEU A 126 -3.73 -5.62 7.13
N ILE A 127 -3.55 -6.95 7.22
CA ILE A 127 -4.57 -7.80 7.82
C ILE A 127 -4.74 -7.56 9.33
N LYS A 128 -3.66 -7.29 10.07
CA LYS A 128 -3.75 -6.90 11.49
C LYS A 128 -4.57 -5.62 11.65
N ASN A 129 -4.35 -4.63 10.78
CA ASN A 129 -5.08 -3.37 10.79
C ASN A 129 -6.55 -3.57 10.44
N LEU A 130 -6.86 -4.34 9.39
CA LEU A 130 -8.24 -4.65 9.00
C LEU A 130 -8.99 -5.46 10.07
N LYS A 131 -8.37 -6.49 10.66
CA LYS A 131 -8.93 -7.26 11.79
C LYS A 131 -9.25 -6.35 12.97
N ARG A 132 -8.35 -5.42 13.30
CA ARG A 132 -8.54 -4.46 14.38
C ARG A 132 -9.67 -3.46 14.07
N ALA A 133 -9.77 -3.00 12.82
CA ALA A 133 -10.86 -2.14 12.37
C ALA A 133 -12.22 -2.84 12.50
N ARG A 134 -12.31 -4.10 12.04
CA ARG A 134 -13.50 -4.94 12.17
C ARG A 134 -13.94 -5.12 13.62
N ARG A 135 -13.00 -5.30 14.56
CA ARG A 135 -13.30 -5.42 16.00
C ARG A 135 -13.79 -4.11 16.63
N ALA A 136 -13.32 -2.97 16.12
CA ALA A 136 -13.69 -1.65 16.63
C ALA A 136 -14.95 -1.07 15.95
N GLN A 137 -15.48 -1.75 14.93
CA GLN A 137 -16.62 -1.30 14.15
C GLN A 137 -17.90 -1.31 15.00
N LYS A 138 -18.73 -0.28 14.87
CA LYS A 138 -20.06 -0.26 15.50
C LYS A 138 -21.04 -1.15 14.71
N LYS A 139 -22.00 -1.78 15.40
CA LYS A 139 -22.96 -2.73 14.81
C LYS A 139 -23.81 -2.16 13.65
N ASN A 140 -24.01 -0.83 13.58
CA ASN A 140 -24.87 -0.18 12.59
C ASN A 140 -24.10 0.62 11.52
N GLU A 141 -22.81 0.33 11.30
CA GLU A 141 -22.09 0.96 10.19
C GLU A 141 -22.52 0.36 8.85
N GLU A 142 -22.93 1.21 7.91
CA GLU A 142 -23.43 0.86 6.58
C GLU A 142 -22.45 0.01 5.73
N TYR A 143 -21.15 0.18 5.95
CA TYR A 143 -20.09 -0.51 5.19
C TYR A 143 -19.17 -1.29 6.13
N PRO A 144 -19.44 -2.59 6.36
CA PRO A 144 -18.65 -3.41 7.25
C PRO A 144 -17.27 -3.78 6.71
N TYR A 145 -16.37 -4.14 7.63
CA TYR A 145 -15.04 -4.68 7.32
C TYR A 145 -15.10 -6.20 7.03
N ASP A 146 -15.94 -6.61 6.09
CA ASP A 146 -16.12 -8.01 5.63
C ASP A 146 -15.58 -8.27 4.22
N PHE A 147 -15.07 -7.24 3.55
CA PHE A 147 -14.51 -7.29 2.19
C PHE A 147 -13.17 -8.02 2.04
N PHE A 148 -12.66 -8.67 3.10
CA PHE A 148 -11.42 -9.45 3.05
C PHE A 148 -11.65 -10.88 3.53
N PRO A 149 -11.07 -11.90 2.85
CA PRO A 149 -11.29 -13.30 3.23
C PRO A 149 -10.73 -13.61 4.62
N ILE A 150 -11.20 -14.71 5.21
CA ILE A 150 -10.65 -15.27 6.45
C ILE A 150 -9.14 -15.46 6.27
N THR A 151 -8.36 -14.88 7.18
CA THR A 151 -6.91 -14.76 7.01
C THR A 151 -6.21 -14.94 8.36
N TYR A 152 -5.08 -15.65 8.35
CA TYR A 152 -4.20 -15.92 9.48
C TYR A 152 -2.73 -15.66 9.12
N ILE A 153 -1.89 -15.42 10.12
CA ILE A 153 -0.46 -15.16 9.97
C ILE A 153 0.32 -16.32 10.59
N LEU A 154 1.02 -17.08 9.76
CA LEU A 154 1.84 -18.20 10.19
C LEU A 154 3.32 -17.81 10.34
N PRO A 155 4.06 -18.42 11.29
CA PRO A 155 3.62 -19.50 12.18
C PRO A 155 2.80 -19.05 13.41
N GLY A 156 2.74 -17.76 13.73
CA GLY A 156 2.17 -17.26 14.99
C GLY A 156 0.69 -17.57 15.27
N GLU A 157 -0.15 -17.72 14.24
CA GLU A 157 -1.58 -18.05 14.35
C GLU A 157 -1.88 -19.49 13.86
N TYR A 158 -0.91 -20.42 13.90
CA TYR A 158 -1.07 -21.78 13.35
C TYR A 158 -2.20 -22.59 14.02
N SER A 159 -2.28 -22.58 15.35
CA SER A 159 -3.32 -23.30 16.09
C SER A 159 -4.72 -22.83 15.70
N MET A 160 -4.94 -21.51 15.73
CA MET A 160 -6.19 -20.88 15.31
C MET A 160 -6.54 -21.20 13.85
N PHE A 161 -5.53 -21.20 12.97
CA PHE A 161 -5.71 -21.55 11.57
C PHE A 161 -6.15 -23.02 11.41
N VAL A 162 -5.53 -23.96 12.13
CA VAL A 162 -5.88 -25.40 12.04
C VAL A 162 -7.32 -25.66 12.48
N GLU A 163 -7.77 -25.01 13.55
CA GLU A 163 -9.17 -25.08 13.99
C GLU A 163 -10.13 -24.58 12.92
N GLU A 164 -9.82 -23.41 12.32
CA GLU A 164 -10.63 -22.85 11.25
C GLU A 164 -10.62 -23.73 9.99
N PHE A 165 -9.46 -24.30 9.64
CA PHE A 165 -9.32 -25.18 8.48
C PHE A 165 -10.18 -26.43 8.62
N LYS A 166 -10.24 -27.03 9.81
CA LYS A 166 -11.10 -28.18 10.11
C LYS A 166 -12.58 -27.84 9.97
N ARG A 167 -12.98 -26.63 10.37
CA ARG A 167 -14.36 -26.15 10.30
C ARG A 167 -14.78 -25.74 8.89
N ASN A 168 -13.86 -25.12 8.14
CA ASN A 168 -14.08 -24.55 6.82
C ASN A 168 -13.12 -25.16 5.78
N GLN A 169 -13.40 -26.42 5.43
CA GLN A 169 -12.66 -27.17 4.41
C GLN A 169 -12.69 -26.48 3.04
N GLY A 170 -11.73 -26.83 2.19
CA GLY A 170 -11.60 -26.31 0.82
C GLY A 170 -10.23 -25.72 0.56
N ILE A 171 -10.14 -24.86 -0.45
CA ILE A 171 -8.86 -24.34 -0.93
C ILE A 171 -8.42 -23.14 -0.10
N TRP A 172 -7.14 -23.09 0.22
CA TRP A 172 -6.47 -21.98 0.91
C TRP A 172 -5.25 -21.54 0.12
N ILE A 173 -4.84 -20.29 0.29
CA ILE A 173 -3.69 -19.70 -0.40
C ILE A 173 -2.68 -19.19 0.62
N MET A 174 -1.41 -19.57 0.42
CA MET A 174 -0.26 -19.10 1.19
C MET A 174 0.46 -17.99 0.44
N LYS A 175 0.73 -16.88 1.13
CA LYS A 175 1.41 -15.71 0.56
C LYS A 175 2.55 -15.25 1.49
N PRO A 176 3.81 -15.20 1.04
CA PRO A 176 4.92 -14.68 1.85
C PRO A 176 4.74 -13.19 2.13
N ILE A 177 5.12 -12.72 3.32
CA ILE A 177 4.89 -11.32 3.73
C ILE A 177 5.74 -10.32 2.92
N GLY A 178 7.01 -10.65 2.69
CA GLY A 178 8.02 -9.76 2.13
C GLY A 178 8.23 -9.88 0.62
N LYS A 179 7.73 -10.96 0.01
CA LYS A 179 7.90 -11.17 -1.44
C LYS A 179 6.76 -10.54 -2.25
N ALA A 180 7.08 -10.20 -3.49
CA ALA A 180 6.18 -9.61 -4.46
C ALA A 180 6.14 -10.45 -5.75
N GLN A 181 5.37 -9.98 -6.75
CA GLN A 181 5.30 -10.56 -8.10
C GLN A 181 4.73 -12.00 -8.18
N GLY A 182 4.21 -12.53 -7.07
CA GLY A 182 3.64 -13.88 -7.01
C GLY A 182 4.65 -14.96 -6.61
N LYS A 183 5.91 -14.60 -6.35
CA LYS A 183 6.95 -15.53 -5.90
C LYS A 183 6.59 -16.12 -4.53
N GLY A 184 6.66 -17.44 -4.41
CA GLY A 184 6.34 -18.18 -3.18
C GLY A 184 4.86 -18.27 -2.85
N ILE A 185 3.96 -17.85 -3.75
CA ILE A 185 2.52 -18.06 -3.56
C ILE A 185 2.16 -19.46 -4.01
N PHE A 186 1.42 -20.20 -3.19
CA PHE A 186 0.88 -21.50 -3.55
C PHE A 186 -0.50 -21.71 -2.93
N LEU A 187 -1.29 -22.59 -3.54
CA LEU A 187 -2.58 -23.02 -3.03
C LEU A 187 -2.42 -24.40 -2.40
N PHE A 188 -3.25 -24.71 -1.41
CA PHE A 188 -3.25 -26.00 -0.74
C PHE A 188 -4.65 -26.38 -0.30
N THR A 189 -4.87 -27.70 -0.16
CA THR A 189 -6.15 -28.29 0.23
C THR A 189 -6.01 -29.26 1.40
N LYS A 190 -4.78 -29.57 1.82
CA LYS A 190 -4.48 -30.48 2.93
C LYS A 190 -3.48 -29.84 3.90
N LEU A 191 -3.66 -30.03 5.20
CA LEU A 191 -2.75 -29.51 6.23
C LEU A 191 -1.33 -30.09 6.12
N SER A 192 -1.19 -31.29 5.58
CA SER A 192 0.12 -31.92 5.35
C SER A 192 1.00 -31.12 4.40
N GLN A 193 0.42 -30.32 3.50
CA GLN A 193 1.18 -29.47 2.56
C GLN A 193 1.82 -28.25 3.25
N ILE A 194 1.48 -27.99 4.51
CA ILE A 194 1.97 -26.83 5.27
C ILE A 194 2.53 -27.24 6.64
N SER A 195 2.94 -28.50 6.79
CA SER A 195 3.49 -29.04 8.03
C SER A 195 4.70 -28.26 8.54
N ASP A 196 5.47 -27.67 7.64
CA ASP A 196 6.71 -26.95 7.97
C ASP A 196 6.43 -25.65 8.75
N TRP A 197 5.20 -25.14 8.69
CA TRP A 197 4.76 -23.97 9.47
C TRP A 197 4.13 -24.34 10.82
N ARG A 198 4.15 -25.63 11.22
CA ARG A 198 3.50 -26.18 12.42
C ARG A 198 4.14 -25.80 13.76
N THR A 199 5.10 -24.88 13.81
CA THR A 199 5.83 -24.41 15.02
C THR A 199 7.08 -25.24 15.30
N ASP A 200 8.26 -24.64 15.11
CA ASP A 200 9.39 -24.78 16.02
C ASP A 200 9.85 -23.34 16.32
N TYR A 201 9.09 -22.63 17.16
CA TYR A 201 9.44 -21.30 17.69
C TYR A 201 10.58 -21.37 18.71
N ARG A 202 11.18 -22.56 18.91
CA ARG A 202 12.46 -22.68 19.59
C ARG A 202 13.47 -21.96 18.73
N TYR A 203 13.95 -20.82 19.23
CA TYR A 203 15.17 -20.18 18.76
C TYR A 203 16.27 -21.24 18.81
N LYS A 204 16.53 -21.89 17.68
CA LYS A 204 17.74 -22.66 17.44
C LYS A 204 18.61 -21.72 16.60
N PRO A 205 19.84 -21.40 17.04
CA PRO A 205 20.75 -20.54 16.26
C PRO A 205 21.03 -21.08 14.85
N GLU A 206 20.70 -22.35 14.62
CA GLU A 206 20.88 -23.11 13.38
C GLU A 206 19.66 -23.10 12.45
N ASN A 207 18.46 -22.78 12.97
CA ASN A 207 17.25 -22.72 12.16
C ASN A 207 17.18 -21.36 11.46
N GLN A 208 17.33 -21.35 10.13
CA GLN A 208 16.85 -20.25 9.30
C GLN A 208 15.44 -19.85 9.79
N GLN A 209 15.25 -18.59 10.19
CA GLN A 209 13.95 -18.08 10.64
C GLN A 209 12.88 -18.51 9.64
N VAL A 210 11.91 -19.31 10.09
CA VAL A 210 10.80 -19.76 9.26
C VAL A 210 10.14 -18.52 8.65
N GLU A 211 10.16 -18.44 7.32
CA GLU A 211 9.62 -17.30 6.60
C GLU A 211 8.15 -17.12 7.00
N THR A 212 7.76 -15.89 7.34
CA THR A 212 6.39 -15.58 7.78
C THR A 212 5.46 -15.54 6.57
N TYR A 213 4.32 -16.20 6.68
CA TYR A 213 3.30 -16.27 5.64
C TYR A 213 1.95 -15.77 6.12
N VAL A 214 1.19 -15.22 5.18
CA VAL A 214 -0.24 -14.99 5.33
C VAL A 214 -0.97 -16.15 4.68
N VAL A 215 -1.81 -16.83 5.45
CA VAL A 215 -2.70 -17.90 4.99
C VAL A 215 -4.10 -17.34 4.89
N GLN A 216 -4.72 -17.46 3.73
CA GLN A 216 -6.01 -16.83 3.45
C GLN A 216 -6.95 -17.83 2.78
N LYS A 217 -8.24 -17.78 3.12
CA LYS A 217 -9.26 -18.58 2.43
C LYS A 217 -9.29 -18.16 0.97
N TYR A 218 -9.12 -19.12 0.08
CA TYR A 218 -9.08 -18.84 -1.35
C TYR A 218 -10.50 -18.59 -1.87
N ILE A 219 -10.67 -17.56 -2.70
CA ILE A 219 -11.95 -17.25 -3.34
C ILE A 219 -12.09 -18.17 -4.55
N SER A 220 -12.83 -19.27 -4.34
CA SER A 220 -12.99 -20.34 -5.33
C SER A 220 -13.98 -20.00 -6.45
N ASN A 221 -14.86 -19.02 -6.24
CA ASN A 221 -15.86 -18.58 -7.23
C ASN A 221 -15.65 -17.11 -7.64
N PRO A 222 -14.53 -16.78 -8.31
CA PRO A 222 -14.28 -15.41 -8.77
C PRO A 222 -15.17 -15.08 -9.97
N TYR A 223 -15.47 -13.79 -10.17
CA TYR A 223 -16.07 -13.35 -11.43
C TYR A 223 -15.09 -13.58 -12.59
N LEU A 224 -15.59 -14.16 -13.68
CA LEU A 224 -14.79 -14.55 -14.85
C LEU A 224 -15.24 -13.78 -16.09
N VAL A 225 -14.26 -13.41 -16.92
CA VAL A 225 -14.53 -12.88 -18.27
C VAL A 225 -13.94 -13.85 -19.28
N GLY A 226 -14.78 -14.37 -20.18
CA GLY A 226 -14.36 -15.40 -21.14
C GLY A 226 -13.82 -16.68 -20.47
N GLY A 227 -14.28 -16.98 -19.25
CA GLY A 227 -13.79 -18.10 -18.44
C GLY A 227 -12.41 -17.88 -17.82
N LYS A 228 -11.84 -16.68 -17.88
CA LYS A 228 -10.52 -16.37 -17.31
C LYS A 228 -10.66 -15.53 -16.04
N LYS A 229 -9.79 -15.80 -15.06
CA LYS A 229 -9.73 -15.05 -13.80
C LYS A 229 -8.99 -13.74 -14.03
N PHE A 230 -9.36 -12.70 -13.28
CA PHE A 230 -8.63 -11.44 -13.28
C PHE A 230 -8.58 -10.76 -11.92
N ASP A 231 -7.68 -9.79 -11.81
CA ASP A 231 -7.65 -8.82 -10.70
C ASP A 231 -7.61 -7.39 -11.22
N LEU A 232 -8.07 -6.44 -10.42
CA LEU A 232 -8.06 -5.02 -10.74
C LEU A 232 -6.81 -4.33 -10.18
N ARG A 233 -6.15 -3.54 -11.04
CA ARG A 233 -5.17 -2.55 -10.63
C ARG A 233 -5.78 -1.17 -10.63
N LEU A 234 -5.92 -0.60 -9.45
CA LEU A 234 -6.38 0.77 -9.23
C LEU A 234 -5.26 1.61 -8.60
N TYR A 235 -5.34 2.92 -8.79
CA TYR A 235 -4.36 3.87 -8.27
C TYR A 235 -5.05 4.90 -7.40
N ALA A 236 -4.58 5.04 -6.16
CA ALA A 236 -5.07 6.04 -5.22
C ALA A 236 -3.90 6.93 -4.77
N LEU A 237 -4.06 8.23 -4.87
CA LEU A 237 -3.13 9.23 -4.35
C LEU A 237 -3.66 9.72 -3.01
N VAL A 238 -2.83 9.63 -1.98
CA VAL A 238 -3.13 10.12 -0.63
C VAL A 238 -2.15 11.26 -0.31
N PRO A 239 -2.56 12.54 -0.46
CA PRO A 239 -1.74 13.69 -0.11
C PRO A 239 -1.71 14.00 1.39
N SER A 240 -2.73 13.58 2.13
CA SER A 240 -2.83 13.83 3.56
C SER A 240 -3.63 12.72 4.25
N PHE A 241 -3.23 12.40 5.48
CA PHE A 241 -3.98 11.57 6.42
C PHE A 241 -4.62 12.39 7.54
N ALA A 242 -4.36 13.70 7.61
CA ALA A 242 -4.90 14.59 8.66
C ALA A 242 -5.13 16.02 8.13
N PRO A 243 -6.27 16.31 7.46
CA PRO A 243 -7.41 15.41 7.24
C PRO A 243 -7.10 14.33 6.18
N LEU A 244 -7.78 13.19 6.24
CA LEU A 244 -7.67 12.16 5.21
C LEU A 244 -8.21 12.67 3.87
N GLU A 245 -7.32 12.74 2.88
CA GLU A 245 -7.64 13.11 1.51
C GLU A 245 -7.24 11.96 0.57
N ILE A 246 -8.13 11.57 -0.34
CA ILE A 246 -7.91 10.45 -1.24
C ILE A 246 -8.36 10.85 -2.65
N TYR A 247 -7.48 10.69 -3.64
CA TYR A 247 -7.76 10.88 -5.05
C TYR A 247 -7.64 9.54 -5.78
N ILE A 248 -8.74 9.03 -6.30
CA ILE A 248 -8.72 7.80 -7.09
C ILE A 248 -8.51 8.17 -8.56
N TYR A 249 -7.48 7.60 -9.19
CA TYR A 249 -7.24 7.81 -10.60
C TYR A 249 -8.34 7.12 -11.42
N ARG A 250 -8.90 7.85 -12.40
CA ARG A 250 -10.02 7.36 -13.22
C ARG A 250 -9.65 6.15 -14.08
N SER A 251 -8.37 5.99 -14.39
CA SER A 251 -7.87 4.87 -15.18
C SER A 251 -7.21 3.81 -14.29
N GLY A 252 -7.30 2.57 -14.75
CA GLY A 252 -6.69 1.39 -14.16
C GLY A 252 -6.68 0.28 -15.20
N PHE A 253 -6.39 -0.94 -14.78
CA PHE A 253 -6.49 -2.09 -15.69
C PHE A 253 -6.80 -3.38 -14.95
N ALA A 254 -7.55 -4.26 -15.59
CA ALA A 254 -7.63 -5.66 -15.21
C ALA A 254 -6.44 -6.44 -15.74
N ARG A 255 -5.95 -7.40 -14.96
CA ARG A 255 -4.94 -8.38 -15.40
C ARG A 255 -5.56 -9.76 -15.38
N PHE A 256 -5.56 -10.42 -16.54
CA PHE A 256 -6.13 -11.73 -16.74
C PHE A 256 -5.09 -12.83 -16.58
N THR A 257 -5.56 -14.02 -16.24
CA THR A 257 -4.82 -15.26 -16.45
C THR A 257 -4.79 -15.61 -17.93
N ASN A 258 -3.76 -16.32 -18.39
CA ASN A 258 -3.71 -16.83 -19.75
C ASN A 258 -4.67 -18.02 -19.92
N SER A 259 -4.71 -18.89 -18.90
CA SER A 259 -5.53 -20.10 -18.87
C SER A 259 -6.94 -19.83 -18.36
N ARG A 260 -7.88 -20.66 -18.80
CA ARG A 260 -9.24 -20.68 -18.25
C ARG A 260 -9.20 -21.12 -16.79
N TYR A 261 -10.10 -20.56 -16.00
CA TYR A 261 -10.23 -20.85 -14.59
C TYR A 261 -10.81 -22.25 -14.37
N SER A 262 -10.22 -23.00 -13.45
CA SER A 262 -10.65 -24.35 -13.06
C SER A 262 -10.40 -24.53 -11.57
N ASN A 263 -11.28 -25.28 -10.90
CA ASN A 263 -11.11 -25.69 -9.51
C ASN A 263 -10.87 -27.22 -9.39
N ASN A 264 -10.62 -27.91 -10.51
CA ASN A 264 -10.34 -29.34 -10.48
C ASN A 264 -9.08 -29.60 -9.65
N ALA A 265 -9.04 -30.72 -8.94
CA ALA A 265 -7.93 -31.05 -8.03
C ALA A 265 -6.56 -31.06 -8.74
N SER A 266 -6.52 -31.47 -10.02
CA SER A 266 -5.32 -31.45 -10.87
C SER A 266 -4.80 -30.03 -11.15
N ASP A 267 -5.68 -29.04 -11.09
CA ASP A 267 -5.42 -27.69 -11.58
C ASP A 267 -5.10 -26.71 -10.44
N ILE A 268 -5.39 -27.07 -9.19
CA ILE A 268 -5.21 -26.18 -8.02
C ILE A 268 -3.75 -25.76 -7.81
N GLU A 269 -2.81 -26.65 -8.10
CA GLU A 269 -1.38 -26.36 -7.97
C GLU A 269 -0.86 -25.54 -9.17
N ASN A 270 -1.63 -25.44 -10.25
CA ASN A 270 -1.26 -24.70 -11.44
C ASN A 270 -1.41 -23.19 -11.22
N SER A 271 -0.29 -22.54 -10.91
CA SER A 271 -0.19 -21.10 -10.70
C SER A 271 -0.68 -20.26 -11.90
N PHE A 272 -0.62 -20.77 -13.14
CA PHE A 272 -1.08 -20.02 -14.32
C PHE A 272 -2.61 -19.84 -14.37
N ILE A 273 -3.36 -20.74 -13.72
CA ILE A 273 -4.83 -20.70 -13.62
C ILE A 273 -5.27 -19.77 -12.49
N HIS A 274 -4.49 -19.72 -11.39
CA HIS A 274 -4.94 -19.10 -10.15
C HIS A 274 -4.30 -17.72 -9.86
N LEU A 275 -3.14 -17.41 -10.45
CA LEU A 275 -2.37 -16.19 -10.18
C LEU A 275 -2.28 -15.28 -11.40
N THR A 276 -2.80 -14.06 -11.29
CA THR A 276 -2.88 -13.06 -12.38
C THR A 276 -1.60 -12.22 -12.56
N ASN A 277 -0.54 -12.51 -11.79
CA ASN A 277 0.68 -11.74 -11.81
C ASN A 277 1.41 -11.88 -13.15
N VAL A 278 1.66 -10.76 -13.83
CA VAL A 278 2.39 -10.74 -15.11
C VAL A 278 3.74 -11.46 -15.04
N ALA A 279 4.45 -11.41 -13.91
CA ALA A 279 5.73 -12.12 -13.75
C ALA A 279 5.58 -13.65 -13.82
N ILE A 280 4.42 -14.18 -13.42
CA ILE A 280 4.06 -15.61 -13.57
C ILE A 280 3.53 -15.82 -14.98
N GLN A 281 2.57 -15.02 -15.43
CA GLN A 281 1.92 -15.22 -16.72
C GLN A 281 2.89 -15.15 -17.91
N LYS A 282 3.96 -14.35 -17.82
CA LYS A 282 4.99 -14.23 -18.86
C LYS A 282 5.81 -15.51 -19.09
N THR A 283 5.86 -16.42 -18.12
CA THR A 283 6.60 -17.69 -18.27
C THR A 283 5.73 -18.77 -18.91
N SER A 284 4.46 -18.49 -19.20
CA SER A 284 3.59 -19.39 -19.96
C SER A 284 3.91 -19.31 -21.45
N GLU A 285 3.94 -20.47 -22.10
CA GLU A 285 4.13 -20.57 -23.56
C GLU A 285 3.04 -19.82 -24.35
N HIS A 286 1.83 -19.71 -23.79
CA HIS A 286 0.69 -19.05 -24.42
C HIS A 286 0.56 -17.56 -24.06
N TYR A 287 1.63 -16.93 -23.54
CA TYR A 287 1.58 -15.51 -23.19
C TYR A 287 1.58 -14.61 -24.43
N ASP A 288 0.46 -13.94 -24.66
CA ASP A 288 0.37 -12.92 -25.71
C ASP A 288 1.14 -11.66 -25.30
N LYS A 289 2.30 -11.45 -25.93
CA LYS A 289 3.16 -10.27 -25.70
C LYS A 289 2.53 -8.95 -26.17
N LYS A 290 1.60 -8.97 -27.13
CA LYS A 290 0.98 -7.74 -27.68
C LYS A 290 -0.05 -7.15 -26.70
N HIS A 291 -0.97 -7.98 -26.19
CA HIS A 291 -2.01 -7.51 -25.27
C HIS A 291 -1.61 -7.64 -23.78
N GLY A 292 -0.65 -8.51 -23.48
CA GLY A 292 -0.12 -8.73 -22.13
C GLY A 292 -1.16 -9.22 -21.12
N GLY A 293 -2.30 -9.74 -21.59
CA GLY A 293 -3.42 -10.18 -20.76
C GLY A 293 -4.06 -9.04 -19.95
N LYS A 294 -4.14 -7.82 -20.50
CA LYS A 294 -4.71 -6.66 -19.79
C LYS A 294 -5.87 -6.03 -20.54
N TRP A 295 -6.88 -5.62 -19.79
CA TRP A 295 -7.90 -4.67 -20.27
C TRP A 295 -7.81 -3.39 -19.47
N ASP A 296 -7.96 -2.26 -20.13
CA ASP A 296 -8.17 -1.01 -19.42
C ASP A 296 -9.50 -1.06 -18.62
N LEU A 297 -9.54 -0.31 -17.52
CA LEU A 297 -10.69 -0.33 -16.61
C LEU A 297 -11.98 0.13 -17.27
N LYS A 298 -11.90 1.05 -18.25
CA LYS A 298 -13.08 1.58 -18.95
C LYS A 298 -13.71 0.51 -19.83
N SER A 299 -12.91 -0.21 -20.62
CA SER A 299 -13.35 -1.32 -21.46
C SER A 299 -13.94 -2.45 -20.63
N LEU A 300 -13.32 -2.79 -19.49
CA LEU A 300 -13.89 -3.77 -18.57
C LEU A 300 -15.25 -3.29 -18.02
N LYS A 301 -15.33 -2.04 -17.56
CA LYS A 301 -16.57 -1.48 -17.02
C LYS A 301 -17.68 -1.52 -18.06
N LEU A 302 -17.41 -1.10 -19.31
CA LEU A 302 -18.36 -1.15 -20.41
C LEU A 302 -18.83 -2.57 -20.71
N TYR A 303 -17.91 -3.55 -20.73
CA TYR A 303 -18.25 -4.96 -20.89
C TYR A 303 -19.16 -5.46 -19.76
N MET A 304 -18.87 -5.11 -18.52
CA MET A 304 -19.69 -5.54 -17.38
C MET A 304 -21.06 -4.86 -17.40
N MET A 305 -21.14 -3.59 -17.79
CA MET A 305 -22.39 -2.84 -17.91
C MET A 305 -23.29 -3.45 -18.99
N SER A 306 -22.73 -3.82 -20.14
CA SER A 306 -23.50 -4.46 -21.22
C SER A 306 -24.01 -5.85 -20.84
N LYS A 307 -23.31 -6.56 -19.94
CA LYS A 307 -23.70 -7.89 -19.47
C LYS A 307 -24.67 -7.89 -18.28
N HIS A 308 -24.53 -6.94 -17.36
CA HIS A 308 -25.24 -6.96 -16.05
C HIS A 308 -26.10 -5.74 -15.77
N GLY A 309 -26.11 -4.75 -16.66
CA GLY A 309 -26.81 -3.47 -16.49
C GLY A 309 -25.96 -2.41 -15.79
N CYS A 310 -26.27 -1.13 -16.06
CA CYS A 310 -25.50 0.02 -15.56
C CYS A 310 -25.54 0.12 -14.03
N ASP A 311 -26.74 0.09 -13.43
CA ASP A 311 -26.94 0.35 -11.99
C ASP A 311 -26.15 -0.62 -11.10
N ARG A 312 -26.14 -1.91 -11.47
CA ARG A 312 -25.42 -2.94 -10.74
C ARG A 312 -23.91 -2.70 -10.76
N ILE A 313 -23.38 -2.28 -11.92
CA ILE A 313 -21.95 -2.04 -12.07
C ILE A 313 -21.54 -0.72 -11.44
N ASP A 314 -22.37 0.32 -11.48
CA ASP A 314 -22.09 1.56 -10.77
C ASP A 314 -22.06 1.34 -9.26
N ARG A 315 -22.98 0.53 -8.72
CA ARG A 315 -22.93 0.10 -7.31
C ARG A 315 -21.67 -0.70 -6.98
N LEU A 316 -21.27 -1.64 -7.82
CA LEU A 316 -20.02 -2.40 -7.64
C LEU A 316 -18.80 -1.47 -7.58
N PHE A 317 -18.68 -0.51 -8.49
CA PHE A 317 -17.56 0.43 -8.50
C PHE A 317 -17.58 1.36 -7.29
N TYR A 318 -18.77 1.73 -6.80
CA TYR A 318 -18.91 2.44 -5.54
C TYR A 318 -18.43 1.59 -4.34
N GLU A 319 -18.82 0.32 -4.26
CA GLU A 319 -18.35 -0.60 -3.21
C GLU A 319 -16.82 -0.77 -3.24
N ILE A 320 -16.21 -0.85 -4.42
CA ILE A 320 -14.75 -0.86 -4.59
C ILE A 320 -14.11 0.42 -4.01
N GLN A 321 -14.71 1.59 -4.24
CA GLN A 321 -14.23 2.84 -3.65
C GLN A 321 -14.33 2.82 -2.12
N MET A 322 -15.42 2.26 -1.57
CA MET A 322 -15.59 2.11 -0.13
C MET A 322 -14.55 1.18 0.49
N VAL A 323 -14.16 0.09 -0.19
CA VAL A 323 -13.05 -0.77 0.24
C VAL A 323 -11.74 0.00 0.37
N ILE A 324 -11.44 0.86 -0.61
CA ILE A 324 -10.25 1.73 -0.60
C ILE A 324 -10.29 2.70 0.59
N ILE A 325 -11.41 3.41 0.76
CA ILE A 325 -11.59 4.40 1.82
C ILE A 325 -11.47 3.75 3.20
N ARG A 326 -12.18 2.63 3.43
CA ARG A 326 -12.18 1.90 4.71
C ARG A 326 -10.80 1.37 5.09
N SER A 327 -10.04 0.91 4.10
CA SER A 327 -8.67 0.44 4.28
C SER A 327 -7.74 1.58 4.74
N LEU A 328 -7.93 2.80 4.21
CA LEU A 328 -7.11 3.97 4.54
C LEU A 328 -7.53 4.68 5.83
N GLN A 329 -8.83 4.73 6.16
CA GLN A 329 -9.35 5.33 7.39
C GLN A 329 -8.77 4.69 8.66
N ARG A 330 -8.50 3.39 8.66
CA ARG A 330 -7.87 2.75 9.82
C ARG A 330 -6.43 3.21 10.00
N TYR A 331 -5.71 3.50 8.93
CA TYR A 331 -4.32 3.95 9.01
C TYR A 331 -4.22 5.32 9.67
N GLU A 332 -5.13 6.25 9.34
CA GLU A 332 -5.26 7.54 10.02
C GLU A 332 -5.38 7.36 11.55
N ARG A 333 -6.35 6.57 12.01
CA ARG A 333 -6.58 6.35 13.46
C ARG A 333 -5.43 5.65 14.18
N GLY A 334 -4.71 4.75 13.50
CA GLY A 334 -3.55 4.04 14.06
C GLY A 334 -2.34 4.94 14.25
N SER A 335 -2.17 5.87 13.32
CA SER A 335 -1.08 6.83 13.34
C SER A 335 -1.18 7.84 14.48
N HIS A 336 -2.40 8.13 14.93
CA HIS A 336 -2.66 8.99 16.09
C HIS A 336 -2.51 8.31 17.46
N ALA A 337 -2.39 6.97 17.53
CA ALA A 337 -2.43 6.21 18.78
C ALA A 337 -1.03 5.88 19.40
N ILE A 338 0.05 6.48 18.91
CA ILE A 338 1.39 6.32 19.49
C ILE A 338 1.50 7.19 20.77
N PRO A 339 1.85 6.63 21.95
CA PRO A 339 1.91 7.38 23.20
C PRO A 339 2.99 8.47 23.23
N SER A 340 2.58 9.64 23.72
CA SER A 340 3.32 10.72 24.39
C SER A 340 4.83 10.84 24.18
N ASN A 341 5.22 11.47 23.07
CA ASN A 341 6.25 12.49 23.15
C ASN A 341 5.73 13.73 22.43
N ALA A 342 5.34 14.75 23.20
CA ALA A 342 4.58 15.91 22.75
C ALA A 342 5.22 16.70 21.59
N ARG A 343 6.52 16.48 21.33
CA ARG A 343 7.25 17.05 20.17
C ARG A 343 7.12 16.24 18.86
N ARG A 344 6.86 14.92 18.93
CA ARG A 344 6.73 14.04 17.74
C ARG A 344 5.37 14.16 17.05
N HIS A 345 4.33 14.56 17.78
CA HIS A 345 2.97 14.71 17.23
C HIS A 345 2.84 15.96 16.32
N GLU A 346 3.67 16.99 16.54
CA GLU A 346 3.66 18.19 15.68
C GLU A 346 4.30 17.96 14.31
N ALA A 347 5.33 17.11 14.21
CA ALA A 347 5.92 16.74 12.93
C ALA A 347 4.94 15.88 12.08
N TRP A 348 4.11 15.08 12.75
CA TRP A 348 3.13 14.20 12.12
C TRP A 348 2.00 14.95 11.39
N LYS A 349 1.57 16.10 11.92
CA LYS A 349 0.54 16.95 11.28
C LYS A 349 1.09 17.83 10.15
N ARG A 350 2.42 17.91 9.99
CA ARG A 350 3.10 18.89 9.13
C ARG A 350 3.73 18.27 7.86
N LEU A 351 3.67 16.96 7.68
CA LEU A 351 4.16 16.30 6.47
C LEU A 351 3.02 16.14 5.45
N SER A 352 2.90 17.10 4.53
CA SER A 352 2.12 16.90 3.30
C SER A 352 2.94 16.05 2.33
N SER A 353 3.02 14.74 2.56
CA SER A 353 3.63 13.81 1.60
C SER A 353 2.55 13.18 0.73
N ALA A 354 2.65 13.43 -0.58
CA ALA A 354 1.80 12.83 -1.58
C ALA A 354 2.27 11.42 -1.88
N THR A 355 1.65 10.41 -1.26
CA THR A 355 1.95 9.01 -1.58
C THR A 355 0.99 8.50 -2.64
N SER A 356 1.51 8.12 -3.80
CA SER A 356 0.78 7.27 -4.72
C SER A 356 0.77 5.85 -4.15
N ILE A 357 -0.33 5.47 -3.53
CA ILE A 357 -0.56 4.08 -3.14
C ILE A 357 -1.18 3.41 -4.37
N ALA A 358 -0.35 2.66 -5.11
CA ALA A 358 -0.88 1.62 -5.97
C ALA A 358 -1.52 0.56 -5.06
N LEU A 359 -2.81 0.74 -4.76
CA LEU A 359 -3.63 -0.28 -4.15
C LEU A 359 -3.78 -1.38 -5.19
N ASN A 360 -2.86 -2.33 -5.14
CA ASN A 360 -3.12 -3.61 -5.74
C ASN A 360 -4.27 -4.22 -4.92
N CYS A 361 -5.47 -4.30 -5.50
CA CYS A 361 -6.54 -5.21 -5.06
C CYS A 361 -6.10 -6.68 -5.29
N THR A 362 -4.85 -7.01 -4.98
CA THR A 362 -4.28 -8.37 -4.95
C THR A 362 -4.31 -8.96 -3.54
N GLY A 363 -4.52 -8.12 -2.52
CA GLY A 363 -4.73 -8.56 -1.14
C GLY A 363 -6.10 -9.20 -0.90
N THR A 364 -7.05 -8.85 -1.76
CA THR A 364 -8.42 -9.37 -1.87
C THR A 364 -8.56 -9.86 -3.30
N THR A 365 -8.08 -11.08 -3.58
CA THR A 365 -8.23 -11.67 -4.91
C THR A 365 -9.72 -11.91 -5.19
N SER A 366 -10.27 -11.11 -6.11
CA SER A 366 -11.59 -11.20 -6.75
C SER A 366 -12.73 -10.55 -5.98
#